data_AF-A0A2D9S9Q8-F1
#
_entry.id   AF-A0A2D9S9Q8-F1
#
_cell.length_a   1.000
_cell.length_b   1.000
_cell.length_c   1.000
_cell.angle_alpha   90.00
_cell.angle_beta   90.00
_cell.angle_gamma   90.00
#
_symmetry.space_group_name_H-M   'P 1'
#
loop_
_entity.id
_entity.type
_entity.pdbx_description
1 polymer ?
#
loop_
_entity_poly.entity_id
_entity_poly.type
_entity_poly.pdbx_seq_one_letter_code
_entity_poly.pdbx_strand_id
1 'polypeptide(L)'
;MARRDDRNLGFFGRLWESQRGRHFQIVTNVSILSVALLVWGIIFLFGLSGPTDPSKENIVTLSWIGMLIGAIGTFYVGPEFFFYLEKKQVLDDILLLDSRAEVLRRRKEGEEAAIMLGSKHMSLMRGLLELHEIPVGKNLTNSPIIKSHSDINVEENWWNNSNSVLSRKLPGLDILRELFFHRMLILITSSSLIVLFWNTIFGIASMGGSRDYTIDLTERISGLSSFHHLAPHIDPVSIILILFLTFILYLTRPYNFKEI
;
A
#
# COMPACT_ATOMS: atom_id res chain seq x y z
N MET A 1 18.46 33.58 -8.15
CA MET A 1 17.42 32.55 -7.98
C MET A 1 16.07 33.21 -8.24
N ALA A 2 15.45 32.94 -9.40
CA ALA A 2 14.18 33.56 -9.78
C ALA A 2 13.03 32.95 -8.97
N ARG A 3 12.35 33.79 -8.18
CA ARG A 3 11.10 33.48 -7.50
C ARG A 3 10.05 33.24 -8.60
N ARG A 4 9.74 31.98 -8.91
CA ARG A 4 8.64 31.63 -9.82
C ARG A 4 7.37 32.21 -9.22
N ASP A 5 6.71 33.05 -10.01
CA ASP A 5 5.61 33.89 -9.58
C ASP A 5 4.36 33.02 -9.36
N ASP A 6 3.96 32.80 -8.10
CA ASP A 6 2.78 32.00 -7.69
C ASP A 6 1.44 32.57 -8.21
N ARG A 7 1.47 33.66 -8.98
CA ARG A 7 0.31 34.48 -9.33
C ARG A 7 -0.57 33.90 -10.45
N ASN A 8 -0.14 32.86 -11.17
CA ASN A 8 -0.87 32.31 -12.33
C ASN A 8 -1.14 30.78 -12.28
N LEU A 9 -1.07 30.12 -11.12
CA LEU A 9 -1.46 28.71 -11.02
C LEU A 9 -2.99 28.60 -10.83
N GLY A 10 -3.67 27.83 -11.68
CA GLY A 10 -5.09 27.50 -11.53
C GLY A 10 -5.38 26.72 -10.24
N PHE A 11 -6.66 26.47 -9.92
CA PHE A 11 -7.06 25.78 -8.68
C PHE A 11 -6.33 24.43 -8.48
N PHE A 12 -6.28 23.61 -9.54
CA PHE A 12 -5.55 22.34 -9.53
C PHE A 12 -4.02 22.52 -9.42
N GLY A 13 -3.45 23.55 -10.04
CA GLY A 13 -2.02 23.84 -9.93
C GLY A 13 -1.62 24.25 -8.52
N ARG A 14 -2.45 25.07 -7.85
CA ARG A 14 -2.25 25.44 -6.44
C ARG A 14 -2.44 24.25 -5.51
N LEU A 15 -3.45 23.41 -5.77
CA LEU A 15 -3.68 22.19 -5.01
C LEU A 15 -2.50 21.23 -5.18
N TRP A 16 -2.01 21.04 -6.41
CA TRP A 16 -0.85 20.22 -6.69
C TRP A 16 0.39 20.75 -5.97
N GLU A 17 0.68 22.04 -6.08
CA GLU A 17 1.84 22.64 -5.41
C GLU A 17 1.76 22.58 -3.89
N SER A 18 0.54 22.66 -3.31
CA SER A 18 0.33 22.46 -1.87
C SER A 18 0.70 21.05 -1.40
N GLN A 19 0.70 20.07 -2.31
CA GLN A 19 1.03 18.67 -2.03
C GLN A 19 2.49 18.31 -2.39
N ARG A 20 3.38 19.29 -2.61
CA ARG A 20 4.79 19.07 -3.02
C ARG A 20 5.56 18.06 -2.16
N GLY A 21 5.30 18.00 -0.85
CA GLY A 21 5.90 17.02 0.05
C GLY A 21 5.34 15.58 -0.08
N ARG A 22 4.28 15.38 -0.86
CA ARG A 22 3.54 14.13 -1.04
C ARG A 22 3.42 13.71 -2.51
N HIS A 23 4.01 14.44 -3.46
CA HIS A 23 3.96 14.12 -4.90
C HIS A 23 4.37 12.67 -5.17
N PHE A 24 5.50 12.25 -4.64
CA PHE A 24 5.97 10.86 -4.79
C PHE A 24 4.94 9.83 -4.31
N GLN A 25 4.30 10.07 -3.16
CA GLN A 25 3.27 9.16 -2.62
C GLN A 25 2.02 9.12 -3.51
N ILE A 26 1.58 10.28 -4.00
CA ILE A 26 0.40 10.38 -4.87
C ILE A 26 0.68 9.65 -6.19
N VAL A 27 1.80 9.95 -6.83
CA VAL A 27 2.22 9.32 -8.09
C VAL A 27 2.34 7.81 -7.94
N THR A 28 2.99 7.34 -6.87
CA THR A 28 3.12 5.90 -6.59
C THR A 28 1.77 5.23 -6.40
N ASN A 29 0.89 5.78 -5.57
CA ASN A 29 -0.42 5.18 -5.31
C ASN A 29 -1.31 5.16 -6.55
N VAL A 30 -1.31 6.24 -7.33
CA VAL A 30 -2.10 6.32 -8.57
C VAL A 30 -1.55 5.35 -9.62
N SER A 31 -0.23 5.18 -9.73
CA SER A 31 0.37 4.17 -10.60
C SER A 31 -0.01 2.75 -10.19
N ILE A 32 0.08 2.42 -8.89
CA ILE A 32 -0.32 1.11 -8.37
C ILE A 32 -1.80 0.84 -8.66
N LEU A 33 -2.67 1.82 -8.39
CA LEU A 33 -4.10 1.69 -8.66
C LEU A 33 -4.40 1.51 -10.14
N SER A 34 -3.72 2.27 -11.01
CA SER A 34 -3.91 2.21 -12.45
C SER A 34 -3.52 0.84 -13.02
N VAL A 35 -2.38 0.30 -12.57
CA VAL A 35 -1.93 -1.05 -12.94
C VAL A 35 -2.87 -2.11 -12.37
N ALA A 36 -3.34 -1.96 -11.13
CA ALA A 36 -4.29 -2.89 -10.52
C ALA A 36 -5.62 -2.95 -11.29
N LEU A 37 -6.13 -1.80 -11.75
CA LEU A 37 -7.33 -1.73 -12.59
C LEU A 37 -7.13 -2.39 -13.96
N LEU A 38 -5.94 -2.26 -14.56
CA LEU A 38 -5.59 -2.97 -15.80
C LEU A 38 -5.53 -4.48 -15.58
N VAL A 39 -4.87 -4.94 -14.52
CA VAL A 39 -4.79 -6.36 -14.16
C VAL A 39 -6.18 -6.92 -13.89
N TRP A 40 -7.02 -6.18 -13.14
CA TRP A 40 -8.42 -6.54 -12.94
C TRP A 40 -9.17 -6.71 -14.27
N GLY A 41 -9.03 -5.74 -15.20
CA GLY A 41 -9.63 -5.82 -16.52
C GLY A 41 -9.22 -7.08 -17.28
N ILE A 42 -7.93 -7.43 -17.27
CA ILE A 42 -7.41 -8.65 -17.91
C ILE A 42 -8.01 -9.91 -17.27
N ILE A 43 -8.03 -10.00 -15.93
CA ILE A 43 -8.62 -11.15 -15.21
C ILE A 43 -10.13 -11.26 -15.51
N PHE A 44 -10.83 -10.13 -15.52
CA PHE A 44 -12.26 -10.10 -15.80
C PHE A 44 -12.59 -10.60 -17.21
N LEU A 45 -11.80 -10.18 -18.21
CA LEU A 45 -12.01 -10.57 -19.61
C LEU A 45 -11.63 -12.02 -19.88
N PHE A 46 -10.43 -12.44 -19.45
CA PHE A 46 -9.85 -13.73 -19.85
C PHE A 46 -9.98 -14.82 -18.78
N GLY A 47 -9.94 -14.47 -17.49
CA GLY A 47 -9.98 -15.43 -16.39
C GLY A 47 -11.41 -15.79 -15.95
N LEU A 48 -12.32 -14.83 -15.96
CA LEU A 48 -13.70 -15.02 -15.46
C LEU A 48 -14.74 -15.12 -16.58
N SER A 49 -14.32 -14.99 -17.85
CA SER A 49 -15.22 -14.87 -19.01
C SER A 49 -16.35 -13.86 -18.75
N GLY A 50 -16.01 -12.76 -18.07
CA GLY A 50 -16.95 -11.81 -17.46
C GLY A 50 -17.99 -11.26 -18.43
N PRO A 51 -17.62 -10.83 -19.66
CA PRO A 51 -18.58 -10.33 -20.64
C PRO A 51 -19.58 -11.36 -21.18
N THR A 52 -19.29 -12.66 -21.03
CA THR A 52 -20.12 -13.74 -21.59
C THR A 52 -21.01 -14.44 -20.57
N ASP A 53 -20.82 -14.15 -19.28
CA ASP A 53 -21.59 -14.76 -18.19
C ASP A 53 -22.78 -13.86 -17.78
N PRO A 54 -24.04 -14.32 -17.95
CA PRO A 54 -25.24 -13.55 -17.59
C PRO A 54 -25.30 -13.16 -16.11
N SER A 55 -24.66 -13.93 -15.22
CA SER A 55 -24.64 -13.63 -13.77
C SER A 55 -23.79 -12.40 -13.43
N LYS A 56 -22.91 -11.97 -14.35
CA LYS A 56 -21.92 -10.90 -14.13
C LYS A 56 -22.25 -9.61 -14.88
N GLU A 57 -23.40 -9.54 -15.55
CA GLU A 57 -23.81 -8.38 -16.37
C GLU A 57 -23.67 -7.03 -15.62
N ASN A 58 -24.05 -7.01 -14.34
CA ASN A 58 -24.02 -5.81 -13.50
C ASN A 58 -22.60 -5.23 -13.27
N ILE A 59 -21.55 -6.05 -13.38
CA ILE A 59 -20.15 -5.63 -13.14
C ILE A 59 -19.36 -5.44 -14.43
N VAL A 60 -19.92 -5.81 -15.59
CA VAL A 60 -19.26 -5.68 -16.91
C VAL A 60 -18.92 -4.21 -17.18
N THR A 61 -19.93 -3.33 -17.12
CA THR A 61 -19.74 -1.90 -17.40
C THR A 61 -18.72 -1.26 -16.48
N LEU A 62 -18.78 -1.57 -15.17
CA LEU A 62 -17.82 -1.05 -14.19
C LEU A 62 -16.39 -1.54 -14.46
N SER A 63 -16.23 -2.81 -14.84
CA SER A 63 -14.91 -3.39 -15.14
C SER A 63 -14.29 -2.77 -16.40
N TRP A 64 -15.09 -2.50 -17.43
CA TRP A 64 -14.63 -1.76 -18.61
C TRP A 64 -14.20 -0.33 -18.30
N ILE A 65 -15.00 0.40 -17.49
CA ILE A 65 -14.65 1.74 -17.03
C ILE A 65 -13.35 1.71 -16.22
N GLY A 66 -13.24 0.78 -15.27
CA GLY A 66 -12.02 0.58 -14.48
C GLY A 66 -10.80 0.33 -15.34
N MET A 67 -10.90 -0.57 -16.31
CA MET A 67 -9.81 -0.88 -17.24
C MET A 67 -9.41 0.34 -18.09
N LEU A 68 -10.36 1.10 -18.61
CA LEU A 68 -10.09 2.32 -19.37
C LEU A 68 -9.38 3.38 -18.51
N ILE A 69 -9.86 3.61 -17.28
CA ILE A 69 -9.24 4.52 -16.32
C ILE A 69 -7.82 4.04 -15.98
N GLY A 70 -7.63 2.75 -15.76
CA GLY A 70 -6.32 2.14 -15.51
C GLY A 70 -5.35 2.32 -16.67
N ALA A 71 -5.83 2.19 -17.92
CA ALA A 71 -5.02 2.40 -19.12
C ALA A 71 -4.55 3.86 -19.22
N ILE A 72 -5.48 4.81 -19.09
CA ILE A 72 -5.18 6.25 -19.12
C ILE A 72 -4.23 6.61 -17.98
N GLY A 73 -4.53 6.18 -16.76
CA GLY A 73 -3.70 6.45 -15.59
C GLY A 73 -2.28 5.92 -15.74
N THR A 74 -2.11 4.70 -16.23
CA THR A 74 -0.78 4.10 -16.46
C THR A 74 0.00 4.86 -17.53
N PHE A 75 -0.66 5.31 -18.61
CA PHE A 75 0.00 6.05 -19.68
C PHE A 75 0.55 7.40 -19.22
N TYR A 76 -0.22 8.16 -18.43
CA TYR A 76 0.18 9.50 -17.99
C TYR A 76 1.04 9.49 -16.71
N VAL A 77 0.72 8.64 -15.74
CA VAL A 77 1.39 8.62 -14.43
C VAL A 77 2.59 7.68 -14.43
N GLY A 78 2.61 6.67 -15.32
CA GLY A 78 3.72 5.72 -15.45
C GLY A 78 5.09 6.38 -15.64
N PRO A 79 5.28 7.29 -16.63
CA PRO A 79 6.56 7.95 -16.84
C PRO A 79 7.04 8.74 -15.61
N GLU A 80 6.12 9.47 -14.97
CA GLU A 80 6.41 10.23 -13.75
C GLU A 80 6.82 9.29 -12.60
N PHE A 81 6.14 8.15 -12.46
CA PHE A 81 6.48 7.14 -11.47
C PHE A 81 7.89 6.58 -11.66
N PHE A 82 8.29 6.25 -12.89
CA PHE A 82 9.64 5.78 -13.17
C PHE A 82 10.70 6.83 -12.84
N PHE A 83 10.43 8.11 -13.11
CA PHE A 83 11.32 9.21 -12.73
C PHE A 83 11.54 9.27 -11.21
N TYR A 84 10.47 9.22 -10.41
CA TYR A 84 10.62 9.21 -8.95
C TYR A 84 11.26 7.92 -8.43
N LEU A 85 10.99 6.77 -9.07
CA LEU A 85 11.61 5.48 -8.71
C LEU A 85 13.13 5.54 -8.86
N GLU A 86 13.62 6.13 -9.95
CA GLU A 86 15.06 6.35 -10.18
C GLU A 86 15.67 7.24 -9.09
N LYS A 87 15.01 8.35 -8.74
CA LYS A 87 15.47 9.23 -7.65
C LYS A 87 15.48 8.54 -6.30
N LYS A 88 14.52 7.65 -6.06
CA LYS A 88 14.48 6.83 -4.85
C LYS A 88 15.68 5.87 -4.81
N GLN A 89 15.96 5.15 -5.89
CA GLN A 89 17.11 4.24 -5.97
C GLN A 89 18.43 4.96 -5.70
N VAL A 90 18.64 6.12 -6.32
CA VAL A 90 19.83 6.94 -6.10
C VAL A 90 19.96 7.37 -4.64
N LEU A 91 18.86 7.77 -4.00
CA LEU A 91 18.90 8.15 -2.59
C LEU A 91 19.22 6.95 -1.69
N ASP A 92 18.58 5.81 -1.92
CA ASP A 92 18.82 4.59 -1.15
C ASP A 92 20.28 4.15 -1.25
N ASP A 93 20.87 4.22 -2.45
CA ASP A 93 22.30 3.94 -2.68
C ASP A 93 23.21 4.88 -1.87
N ILE A 94 22.84 6.17 -1.76
CA ILE A 94 23.60 7.17 -0.99
C ILE A 94 23.44 6.94 0.52
N LEU A 95 22.25 6.54 0.97
CA LEU A 95 21.98 6.25 2.39
C LEU A 95 22.74 5.02 2.90
N LEU A 96 23.17 4.13 2.01
CA LEU A 96 23.98 2.96 2.33
C LEU A 96 25.50 3.24 2.35
N LEU A 97 25.93 4.47 2.09
CA LEU A 97 27.34 4.83 2.12
C LEU A 97 27.85 5.04 3.55
N ASP A 98 28.86 4.26 3.94
CA ASP A 98 29.52 4.36 5.25
C ASP A 98 30.70 5.35 5.27
N SER A 99 31.20 5.77 4.10
CA SER A 99 32.37 6.64 3.99
C SER A 99 31.97 8.11 3.90
N ARG A 100 32.45 8.91 4.86
CA ARG A 100 32.25 10.38 4.87
C ARG A 100 32.63 11.06 3.56
N ALA A 101 33.75 10.66 2.95
CA ALA A 101 34.23 11.27 1.71
C ALA A 101 33.29 10.98 0.52
N GLU A 102 32.72 9.79 0.48
CA GLU A 102 31.80 9.36 -0.57
C GLU A 102 30.42 9.99 -0.40
N VAL A 103 29.94 10.11 0.84
CA VAL A 103 28.74 10.87 1.19
C VAL A 103 28.90 12.35 0.81
N LEU A 104 30.06 12.96 1.07
CA LEU A 104 30.32 14.35 0.69
C LEU A 104 30.33 14.53 -0.84
N ARG A 105 30.89 13.57 -1.57
CA ARG A 105 30.95 13.57 -3.05
C ARG A 105 29.56 13.51 -3.67
N ARG A 106 28.68 12.64 -3.16
CA ARG A 106 27.29 12.47 -3.67
C ARG A 106 26.26 13.32 -2.94
N ARG A 107 26.69 14.21 -2.04
CA ARG A 107 25.82 15.07 -1.23
C ARG A 107 24.76 15.79 -2.06
N LYS A 108 25.20 16.52 -3.11
CA LYS A 108 24.30 17.34 -3.92
C LYS A 108 23.19 16.49 -4.55
N GLU A 109 23.55 15.31 -5.04
CA GLU A 109 22.65 14.36 -5.67
C GLU A 109 21.63 13.79 -4.66
N GLY A 110 22.10 13.42 -3.47
CA GLY A 110 21.25 12.92 -2.39
C GLY A 110 20.31 13.98 -1.81
N GLU A 111 20.79 15.21 -1.61
CA GLU A 111 19.96 16.33 -1.16
C GLU A 111 18.85 16.66 -2.18
N GLU A 112 19.18 16.67 -3.48
CA GLU A 112 18.23 16.94 -4.54
C GLU A 112 17.17 15.84 -4.66
N ALA A 113 17.60 14.56 -4.63
CA ALA A 113 16.71 13.41 -4.63
C ALA A 113 15.76 13.43 -3.41
N ALA A 114 16.32 13.69 -2.22
CA ALA A 114 15.54 13.75 -0.99
C ALA A 114 14.47 14.86 -1.02
N ILE A 115 14.80 16.04 -1.54
CA ILE A 115 13.85 17.14 -1.72
C ILE A 115 12.73 16.75 -2.70
N MET A 116 13.05 16.06 -3.79
CA MET A 116 12.05 15.59 -4.77
C MET A 116 11.12 14.51 -4.21
N LEU A 117 11.63 13.59 -3.38
CA LEU A 117 10.86 12.49 -2.81
C LEU A 117 10.03 12.90 -1.58
N GLY A 118 10.32 14.06 -0.99
CA GLY A 118 9.52 14.67 0.07
C GLY A 118 10.11 14.53 1.49
N SER A 119 9.35 15.04 2.47
CA SER A 119 9.84 15.32 3.83
C SER A 119 10.46 14.14 4.57
N LYS A 120 9.97 12.92 4.34
CA LYS A 120 10.53 11.69 4.93
C LYS A 120 11.96 11.44 4.43
N HIS A 121 12.16 11.47 3.12
CA HIS A 121 13.46 11.24 2.50
C HIS A 121 14.44 12.37 2.84
N MET A 122 13.95 13.61 2.96
CA MET A 122 14.73 14.74 3.50
C MET A 122 15.25 14.47 4.91
N SER A 123 14.43 13.90 5.80
CA SER A 123 14.85 13.57 7.17
C SER A 123 15.92 12.48 7.22
N LEU A 124 15.85 11.47 6.33
CA LEU A 124 16.84 10.40 6.24
C LEU A 124 18.19 10.94 5.74
N MET A 125 18.17 11.74 4.67
CA MET A 125 19.37 12.38 4.15
C MET A 125 20.00 13.32 5.18
N ARG A 126 19.17 14.08 5.92
CA ARG A 126 19.63 14.91 7.03
C ARG A 126 20.31 14.08 8.11
N GLY A 127 19.71 12.95 8.51
CA GLY A 127 20.29 12.05 9.50
C GLY A 127 21.65 11.49 9.08
N LEU A 128 21.81 11.10 7.82
CA LEU A 128 23.09 10.63 7.27
C LEU A 128 24.17 11.72 7.32
N LEU A 129 23.81 12.96 6.96
CA LEU A 129 24.74 14.10 6.97
C LEU A 129 25.15 14.48 8.40
N GLU A 130 24.21 14.48 9.35
CA GLU A 130 24.48 14.73 10.76
C GLU A 130 25.38 13.63 11.36
N LEU A 131 25.15 12.35 11.02
CA LEU A 131 25.99 11.22 11.46
C LEU A 131 27.44 11.38 11.01
N HIS A 132 27.67 11.88 9.81
CA HIS A 132 29.01 12.07 9.24
C HIS A 132 29.62 13.46 9.54
N GLU A 133 29.01 14.26 10.42
CA GLU A 133 29.44 15.62 10.75
C GLU A 133 29.62 16.49 9.48
N ILE A 134 28.71 16.38 8.52
CA ILE A 134 28.67 17.17 7.29
C ILE A 134 27.62 18.28 7.46
N PRO A 135 27.93 19.54 7.11
CA PRO A 135 26.96 20.63 7.22
C PRO A 135 25.74 20.40 6.33
N VAL A 136 24.56 20.39 6.92
CA VAL A 136 23.27 20.14 6.25
C VAL A 136 22.85 21.35 5.39
N GLY A 137 22.32 21.09 4.19
CA GLY A 137 21.79 22.16 3.32
C GLY A 137 20.56 22.87 3.91
N LYS A 138 20.41 24.17 3.66
CA LYS A 138 19.34 25.02 4.22
C LYS A 138 17.93 24.41 4.09
N ASN A 139 17.65 23.75 2.96
CA ASN A 139 16.34 23.15 2.66
C ASN A 139 16.02 21.93 3.54
N LEU A 140 17.02 21.20 4.01
CA LEU A 140 16.87 20.00 4.85
C LEU A 140 16.76 20.35 6.35
N THR A 141 17.29 21.50 6.76
CA THR A 141 17.23 22.00 8.15
C THR A 141 15.81 22.16 8.69
N ASN A 142 14.84 22.44 7.81
CA ASN A 142 13.43 22.60 8.17
C ASN A 142 12.67 21.27 8.22
N SER A 143 13.29 20.16 7.82
CA SER A 143 12.66 18.85 7.89
C SER A 143 12.72 18.29 9.31
N PRO A 144 11.66 17.63 9.79
CA PRO A 144 11.68 16.99 11.10
C PRO A 144 12.83 15.97 11.15
N ILE A 145 13.65 16.05 12.20
CA ILE A 145 14.74 15.08 12.42
C ILE A 145 14.10 13.75 12.82
N ILE A 146 14.17 12.75 11.95
CA ILE A 146 13.93 11.37 12.34
C ILE A 146 15.30 10.83 12.75
N LYS A 147 15.55 10.71 14.05
CA LYS A 147 16.79 10.13 14.55
C LYS A 147 16.88 8.68 14.06
N SER A 148 17.76 8.47 13.08
CA SER A 148 18.18 7.14 12.65
C SER A 148 19.27 6.64 13.61
N HIS A 149 18.89 6.36 14.85
CA HIS A 149 19.71 5.53 15.72
C HIS A 149 18.82 4.46 16.35
N SER A 150 19.10 3.24 15.90
CA SER A 150 18.90 1.95 16.57
C SER A 150 18.42 2.02 18.02
N ASP A 151 17.14 1.73 18.22
CA ASP A 151 16.61 0.85 19.28
C ASP A 151 15.26 0.32 18.79
N ILE A 152 15.35 -0.68 17.91
CA ILE A 152 14.20 -1.35 17.31
C ILE A 152 13.76 -2.43 18.29
N ASN A 153 13.07 -2.02 19.35
CA ASN A 153 12.03 -2.85 19.98
C ASN A 153 10.68 -2.62 19.25
N VAL A 154 10.70 -2.61 17.91
CA VAL A 154 9.49 -2.38 17.08
C VAL A 154 8.51 -3.56 17.17
N GLU A 155 8.96 -4.71 17.67
CA GLU A 155 8.09 -5.85 17.99
C GLU A 155 7.24 -5.67 19.25
N GLU A 156 7.60 -4.76 20.17
CA GLU A 156 7.03 -4.84 21.52
C GLU A 156 5.57 -4.39 21.66
N ASN A 157 4.90 -3.89 20.61
CA ASN A 157 3.44 -3.74 20.69
C ASN A 157 2.71 -3.54 19.35
N TRP A 158 2.79 -4.49 18.41
CA TRP A 158 1.88 -4.53 17.25
C TRP A 158 0.40 -4.35 17.65
N TRP A 159 0.01 -4.94 18.78
CA TRP A 159 -1.31 -4.83 19.39
C TRP A 159 -1.66 -3.42 19.93
N ASN A 160 -0.66 -2.67 20.44
CA ASN A 160 -0.88 -1.37 21.07
C ASN A 160 -0.41 -0.17 20.21
N ASN A 161 -0.16 -0.37 18.92
CA ASN A 161 0.33 0.67 18.03
C ASN A 161 -0.69 1.01 16.94
N SER A 162 -1.48 2.06 17.15
CA SER A 162 -2.46 2.55 16.17
C SER A 162 -1.85 3.30 14.97
N ASN A 163 -0.53 3.55 14.99
CA ASN A 163 0.21 4.14 13.87
C ASN A 163 0.65 3.06 12.88
N SER A 164 -0.33 2.34 12.32
CA SER A 164 -0.14 1.27 11.35
C SER A 164 0.10 1.79 9.93
N VAL A 165 0.63 0.93 9.05
CA VAL A 165 0.77 1.24 7.62
C VAL A 165 -0.59 1.59 7.01
N LEU A 166 -1.65 0.90 7.44
CA LEU A 166 -3.02 1.12 7.01
C LEU A 166 -3.54 2.52 7.38
N SER A 167 -3.37 2.96 8.64
CA SER A 167 -3.87 4.25 9.12
C SER A 167 -3.15 5.46 8.52
N ARG A 168 -1.93 5.25 7.99
CA ARG A 168 -1.20 6.27 7.23
C ARG A 168 -1.49 6.28 5.73
N LYS A 169 -1.68 5.11 5.10
CA LYS A 169 -1.91 5.01 3.65
C LYS A 169 -3.33 5.38 3.24
N LEU A 170 -4.32 5.27 4.14
CA LEU A 170 -5.71 5.64 3.90
C LEU A 170 -6.03 7.02 4.50
N PRO A 171 -5.86 8.13 3.75
CA PRO A 171 -6.24 9.46 4.22
C PRO A 171 -7.76 9.56 4.39
N GLY A 172 -8.23 10.08 5.52
CA GLY A 172 -9.66 10.35 5.79
C GLY A 172 -10.37 9.36 6.73
N LEU A 173 -9.72 8.27 7.15
CA LEU A 173 -10.21 7.40 8.22
C LEU A 173 -9.46 7.66 9.53
N ASP A 174 -9.71 8.81 10.15
CA ASP A 174 -9.08 9.17 11.43
C ASP A 174 -9.43 8.17 12.55
N ILE A 175 -10.56 7.47 12.44
CA ILE A 175 -10.97 6.37 13.33
C ILE A 175 -9.93 5.25 13.42
N LEU A 176 -9.15 4.99 12.36
CA LEU A 176 -8.13 3.93 12.34
C LEU A 176 -6.86 4.30 13.14
N ARG A 177 -6.74 5.57 13.56
CA ARG A 177 -5.66 6.05 14.44
C ARG A 177 -5.99 5.87 15.91
N GLU A 178 -7.23 5.55 16.24
CA GLU A 178 -7.63 5.22 17.60
C GLU A 178 -7.25 3.78 17.95
N LEU A 179 -6.75 3.59 19.17
CA LEU A 179 -6.27 2.31 19.65
C LEU A 179 -7.36 1.23 19.70
N PHE A 180 -8.60 1.65 20.01
CA PHE A 180 -9.76 0.76 20.07
C PHE A 180 -10.04 0.12 18.70
N PHE A 181 -10.16 0.94 17.65
CA PHE A 181 -10.48 0.46 16.31
C PHE A 181 -9.33 -0.35 15.69
N HIS A 182 -8.07 0.00 15.99
CA HIS A 182 -6.92 -0.80 15.59
C HIS A 182 -6.97 -2.23 16.14
N ARG A 183 -7.22 -2.38 17.44
CA ARG A 183 -7.35 -3.71 18.07
C ARG A 183 -8.56 -4.49 17.54
N MET A 184 -9.69 -3.82 17.35
CA MET A 184 -10.88 -4.44 16.76
C MET A 184 -10.62 -4.94 15.35
N LEU A 185 -9.91 -4.16 14.53
CA LEU A 185 -9.53 -4.57 13.18
C LEU A 185 -8.65 -5.82 13.20
N ILE A 186 -7.62 -5.86 14.08
CA ILE A 186 -6.77 -7.05 14.25
C ILE A 186 -7.60 -8.26 14.68
N LEU A 187 -8.48 -8.12 15.68
CA LEU A 187 -9.32 -9.22 16.17
C LEU A 187 -10.25 -9.76 15.09
N ILE A 188 -10.97 -8.88 14.40
CA ILE A 188 -11.95 -9.27 13.37
C ILE A 188 -11.25 -9.96 12.21
N THR A 189 -10.14 -9.40 11.73
CA THR A 189 -9.39 -9.98 10.60
C THR A 189 -8.75 -11.32 10.97
N SER A 190 -8.14 -11.41 12.16
CA SER A 190 -7.53 -12.66 12.66
C SER A 190 -8.59 -13.74 12.89
N SER A 191 -9.72 -13.39 13.52
CA SER A 191 -10.83 -14.32 13.75
C SER A 191 -11.42 -14.82 12.43
N SER A 192 -11.57 -13.93 11.43
CA SER A 192 -12.10 -14.31 10.12
C SER A 192 -11.15 -15.27 9.39
N LEU A 193 -9.83 -15.04 9.46
CA LEU A 193 -8.83 -15.96 8.93
C LEU A 193 -8.91 -17.33 9.61
N ILE A 194 -9.01 -17.38 10.94
CA ILE A 194 -9.14 -18.65 11.69
C ILE A 194 -10.38 -19.41 11.22
N VAL A 195 -11.53 -18.75 11.08
CA VAL A 195 -12.76 -19.40 10.61
C VAL A 195 -12.62 -19.93 9.18
N LEU A 196 -12.00 -19.17 8.27
CA LEU A 196 -11.78 -19.61 6.89
C LEU A 196 -10.82 -20.82 6.83
N PHE A 197 -9.69 -20.77 7.54
CA PHE A 197 -8.77 -21.90 7.61
C PHE A 197 -9.41 -23.13 8.26
N TRP A 198 -10.19 -22.92 9.32
CA TRP A 198 -10.90 -24.01 9.99
C TRP A 198 -11.94 -24.65 9.07
N ASN A 199 -12.71 -23.85 8.34
CA ASN A 199 -13.61 -24.32 7.29
C ASN A 199 -12.88 -25.15 6.24
N THR A 200 -11.72 -24.69 5.76
CA THR A 200 -10.95 -25.39 4.71
C THR A 200 -10.36 -26.71 5.18
N ILE A 201 -9.80 -26.78 6.40
CA ILE A 201 -9.07 -27.95 6.89
C ILE A 201 -10.01 -29.00 7.48
N PHE A 202 -10.97 -28.57 8.29
CA PHE A 202 -11.79 -29.47 9.10
C PHE A 202 -13.27 -29.49 8.68
N GLY A 203 -13.72 -28.48 7.93
CA GLY A 203 -15.14 -28.27 7.70
C GLY A 203 -15.85 -27.68 8.93
N ILE A 204 -16.90 -26.92 8.66
CA ILE A 204 -17.80 -26.36 9.70
C ILE A 204 -19.26 -26.74 9.48
N ALA A 205 -19.61 -27.23 8.29
CA ALA A 205 -20.95 -27.64 7.95
C ALA A 205 -21.18 -29.09 8.36
N SER A 206 -22.40 -29.35 8.81
CA SER A 206 -22.90 -30.70 9.07
C SER A 206 -23.89 -31.08 7.98
N MET A 207 -23.65 -32.22 7.35
CA MET A 207 -24.57 -32.83 6.40
C MET A 207 -24.79 -34.28 6.84
N GLY A 208 -26.05 -34.65 7.12
CA GLY A 208 -26.38 -36.00 7.58
C GLY A 208 -25.89 -36.35 9.00
N GLY A 209 -25.51 -35.37 9.81
CA GLY A 209 -25.17 -35.55 11.23
C GLY A 209 -23.68 -35.55 11.56
N SER A 210 -22.78 -35.65 10.56
CA SER A 210 -21.33 -35.48 10.74
C SER A 210 -20.86 -34.10 10.28
N ARG A 211 -19.97 -33.46 11.06
CA ARG A 211 -19.44 -32.11 10.80
C ARG A 211 -18.08 -32.18 10.09
N ASP A 212 -18.10 -32.81 8.92
CA ASP A 212 -16.91 -33.04 8.10
C ASP A 212 -16.96 -32.28 6.76
N TYR A 213 -17.97 -31.42 6.58
CA TYR A 213 -18.19 -30.71 5.33
C TYR A 213 -17.73 -29.26 5.43
N THR A 214 -17.03 -28.78 4.39
CA THR A 214 -16.70 -27.38 4.18
C THR A 214 -17.90 -26.65 3.58
N ILE A 215 -17.95 -25.34 3.79
CA ILE A 215 -18.83 -24.44 3.05
C ILE A 215 -18.00 -23.84 1.92
N ASP A 216 -18.36 -24.17 0.68
CA ASP A 216 -17.76 -23.55 -0.50
C ASP A 216 -18.40 -22.17 -0.70
N LEU A 217 -17.63 -21.12 -0.41
CA LEU A 217 -18.12 -19.74 -0.53
C LEU A 217 -18.31 -19.33 -1.98
N THR A 218 -17.55 -19.90 -2.90
CA THR A 218 -17.68 -19.65 -4.35
C THR A 218 -19.04 -20.15 -4.82
N GLU A 219 -19.36 -21.41 -4.54
CA GLU A 219 -20.62 -22.01 -4.94
C GLU A 219 -21.81 -21.37 -4.21
N ARG A 220 -21.64 -21.04 -2.92
CA ARG A 220 -22.68 -20.37 -2.12
C ARG A 220 -23.01 -18.97 -2.62
N ILE A 221 -22.01 -18.18 -3.02
CA ILE A 221 -22.23 -16.83 -3.59
C ILE A 221 -22.78 -16.94 -5.02
N SER A 222 -22.35 -17.95 -5.78
CA SER A 222 -22.89 -18.24 -7.12
C SER A 222 -24.33 -18.77 -7.11
N GLY A 223 -24.91 -19.09 -5.95
CA GLY A 223 -26.29 -19.56 -5.83
C GLY A 223 -26.50 -21.01 -6.25
N LEU A 224 -25.44 -21.83 -6.26
CA LEU A 224 -25.54 -23.25 -6.56
C LEU A 224 -26.23 -24.02 -5.41
N SER A 225 -26.95 -25.09 -5.75
CA SER A 225 -27.74 -25.87 -4.79
C SER A 225 -26.91 -26.80 -3.91
N SER A 226 -25.74 -27.21 -4.40
CA SER A 226 -24.73 -27.95 -3.65
C SER A 226 -23.55 -27.02 -3.42
N PHE A 227 -23.23 -26.73 -2.16
CA PHE A 227 -22.10 -25.89 -1.74
C PHE A 227 -21.35 -26.51 -0.55
N HIS A 228 -21.56 -27.81 -0.32
CA HIS A 228 -20.93 -28.57 0.74
C HIS A 228 -20.00 -29.61 0.13
N HIS A 229 -18.72 -29.56 0.51
CA HIS A 229 -17.72 -30.53 0.06
C HIS A 229 -17.05 -31.17 1.26
N LEU A 230 -16.57 -32.41 1.11
CA LEU A 230 -15.86 -33.08 2.19
C LEU A 230 -14.54 -32.35 2.47
N ALA A 231 -14.22 -32.09 3.74
CA ALA A 231 -12.95 -31.49 4.11
C ALA A 231 -11.79 -32.50 3.90
N PRO A 232 -10.58 -32.04 3.51
CA PRO A 232 -10.20 -30.65 3.25
C PRO A 232 -10.61 -30.18 1.84
N HIS A 233 -11.17 -28.98 1.74
CA HIS A 233 -11.54 -28.35 0.46
C HIS A 233 -11.35 -26.83 0.52
N ILE A 234 -10.77 -26.26 -0.54
CA ILE A 234 -10.52 -24.83 -0.66
C ILE A 234 -11.14 -24.28 -1.94
N ASP A 235 -12.00 -23.28 -1.80
CA ASP A 235 -12.68 -22.64 -2.91
C ASP A 235 -12.00 -21.31 -3.33
N PRO A 236 -12.12 -20.89 -4.60
CA PRO A 236 -11.49 -19.66 -5.11
C PRO A 236 -11.81 -18.40 -4.30
N VAL A 237 -13.05 -18.21 -3.86
CA VAL A 237 -13.45 -17.05 -3.04
C VAL A 237 -12.78 -17.11 -1.68
N SER A 238 -12.74 -18.28 -1.02
CA SER A 238 -11.99 -18.45 0.23
C SER A 238 -10.51 -18.12 0.07
N ILE A 239 -9.86 -18.50 -1.06
CA ILE A 239 -8.46 -18.11 -1.34
C ILE A 239 -8.32 -16.59 -1.40
N ILE A 240 -9.19 -15.91 -2.15
CA ILE A 240 -9.15 -14.46 -2.31
C ILE A 240 -9.37 -13.77 -0.95
N LEU A 241 -10.33 -14.23 -0.16
CA LEU A 241 -10.62 -13.69 1.17
C LEU A 241 -9.44 -13.91 2.13
N ILE A 242 -8.82 -15.09 2.13
CA ILE A 242 -7.63 -15.38 2.93
C ILE A 242 -6.49 -14.43 2.54
N LEU A 243 -6.20 -14.28 1.25
CA LEU A 243 -5.16 -13.37 0.77
C LEU A 243 -5.45 -11.92 1.15
N PHE A 244 -6.69 -11.47 0.96
CA PHE A 244 -7.12 -10.12 1.28
C PHE A 244 -7.05 -9.83 2.78
N LEU A 245 -7.57 -10.72 3.63
CA LEU A 245 -7.52 -10.56 5.08
C LEU A 245 -6.10 -10.65 5.62
N THR A 246 -5.26 -11.52 5.06
CA THR A 246 -3.83 -11.59 5.38
C THR A 246 -3.12 -10.29 5.00
N PHE A 247 -3.45 -9.72 3.84
CA PHE A 247 -2.92 -8.44 3.41
C PHE A 247 -3.37 -7.29 4.32
N ILE A 248 -4.65 -7.24 4.72
CA ILE A 248 -5.12 -6.26 5.71
C ILE A 248 -4.37 -6.43 7.03
N LEU A 249 -4.27 -7.66 7.54
CA LEU A 249 -3.57 -7.96 8.79
C LEU A 249 -2.11 -7.50 8.70
N TYR A 250 -1.44 -7.76 7.57
CA TYR A 250 -0.09 -7.27 7.30
C TYR A 250 -0.01 -5.74 7.32
N LEU A 251 -1.00 -5.03 6.76
CA LEU A 251 -1.05 -3.56 6.80
C LEU A 251 -1.30 -2.99 8.21
N THR A 252 -1.80 -3.79 9.16
CA THR A 252 -1.91 -3.36 10.57
C THR A 252 -0.58 -3.31 11.30
N ARG A 253 0.51 -3.84 10.70
CA ARG A 253 1.83 -3.79 11.33
C ARG A 253 2.26 -2.34 11.62
N PRO A 254 3.13 -2.14 12.64
CA PRO A 254 3.70 -0.84 12.93
C PRO A 254 4.29 -0.19 11.68
N TYR A 255 3.98 1.08 11.44
CA TYR A 255 4.57 1.80 10.32
C TYR A 255 6.07 1.97 10.56
N ASN A 256 6.90 1.22 9.84
CA ASN A 256 8.34 1.40 9.86
C ASN A 256 8.77 2.39 8.78
N PHE A 257 9.57 3.39 9.16
CA PHE A 257 10.08 4.38 8.21
C PHE A 257 11.00 3.74 7.16
N LYS A 258 11.49 2.51 7.34
CA LYS A 258 12.33 1.81 6.35
C LYS A 258 11.56 1.21 5.15
N GLU A 259 10.23 1.11 5.18
CA GLU A 259 9.46 0.36 4.17
C GLU A 259 8.73 1.22 3.13
N ILE A 260 9.35 2.29 2.63
CA ILE A 260 8.88 2.93 1.38
C ILE A 260 9.95 2.82 0.36
#